data_AF-A0A257U7Z6-F1
#
_entry.id   AF-A0A257U7Z6-F1
#
_cell.length_a   1.000
_cell.length_b   1.000
_cell.length_c   1.000
_cell.angle_alpha   90.00
_cell.angle_beta   90.00
_cell.angle_gamma   90.00
#
_symmetry.space_group_name_H-M   'P 1'
#
loop_
_entity.id
_entity.type
_entity.pdbx_description
1 polymer ?
#
loop_
_entity_poly.entity_id
_entity_poly.type
_entity_poly.pdbx_seq_one_letter_code
_entity_poly.pdbx_strand_id
1 'polypeptide(L)'
;MQLIEAILSRANYLALLAENPIFLGRLAQLLQSPWLARELAHYPVLLDDVLSQPRIGVGEWPSALAAQLLSADDLEERMDALRRFKNAEFLRLAAAYWMEQLGTAELLPLLSGLAELCLRTALRWAEDEMLRRHGQPRKADGQPAQFGVIALGKLGGKEMGFASDLDLVYLYDAPLDGESDGPQPLPNPAWFARLGQRLIHILGTLTRAGALYQIDMRLRPSGQSGP
;
A
#
# COMPACT_ATOMS: atom_id res chain seq x y z
N MET A 1 -21.67 -15.25 8.66
CA MET A 1 -21.30 -16.47 9.42
C MET A 1 -19.80 -16.52 9.70
N GLN A 2 -18.93 -16.44 8.68
CA GLN A 2 -17.46 -16.50 8.85
C GLN A 2 -16.87 -15.51 9.86
N LEU A 3 -17.29 -14.25 9.89
CA LEU A 3 -16.77 -13.29 10.89
C LEU A 3 -17.16 -13.68 12.31
N ILE A 4 -18.40 -14.13 12.51
CA ILE A 4 -18.89 -14.55 13.83
C ILE A 4 -18.13 -15.79 14.28
N GLU A 5 -17.86 -16.76 13.40
CA GLU A 5 -17.02 -17.93 13.71
C GLU A 5 -15.58 -17.54 14.06
N ALA A 6 -14.97 -16.60 13.30
CA ALA A 6 -13.65 -16.08 13.59
C ALA A 6 -13.59 -15.36 14.96
N ILE A 7 -14.63 -14.62 15.32
CA ILE A 7 -14.77 -13.94 16.62
C ILE A 7 -15.03 -14.94 17.75
N LEU A 8 -15.94 -15.89 17.56
CA LEU A 8 -16.33 -16.90 18.56
C LEU A 8 -15.15 -17.80 18.97
N SER A 9 -14.18 -17.99 18.07
CA SER A 9 -12.95 -18.73 18.38
C SER A 9 -12.01 -18.00 19.37
N ARG A 10 -12.29 -16.74 19.72
CA ARG A 10 -11.43 -15.87 20.52
C ARG A 10 -12.20 -15.31 21.73
N ALA A 11 -11.97 -15.91 22.90
CA ALA A 11 -12.65 -15.55 24.15
C ALA A 11 -12.59 -14.04 24.49
N ASN A 12 -11.48 -13.37 24.18
CA ASN A 12 -11.29 -11.95 24.45
C ASN A 12 -12.29 -11.06 23.68
N TYR A 13 -12.65 -11.42 22.43
CA TYR A 13 -13.62 -10.62 21.68
C TYR A 13 -15.05 -10.84 22.19
N LEU A 14 -15.38 -12.04 22.67
CA LEU A 14 -16.68 -12.31 23.27
C LEU A 14 -16.86 -11.53 24.58
N ALA A 15 -15.83 -11.50 25.43
CA ALA A 15 -15.83 -10.66 26.63
C ALA A 15 -15.98 -9.17 26.26
N LEU A 16 -15.19 -8.68 25.30
CA LEU A 16 -15.25 -7.29 24.83
C LEU A 16 -16.67 -6.90 24.35
N LEU A 17 -17.32 -7.74 23.55
CA LEU A 17 -18.66 -7.51 23.01
C LEU A 17 -19.75 -7.61 24.08
N ALA A 18 -19.60 -8.52 25.04
CA ALA A 18 -20.53 -8.67 26.15
C ALA A 18 -20.46 -7.48 27.11
N GLU A 19 -19.26 -6.93 27.33
CA GLU A 19 -19.04 -5.79 28.23
C GLU A 19 -19.33 -4.44 27.58
N ASN A 20 -19.34 -4.35 26.23
CA ASN A 20 -19.54 -3.09 25.50
C ASN A 20 -20.71 -3.18 24.49
N PRO A 21 -21.95 -2.84 24.89
CA PRO A 21 -23.12 -2.84 24.00
C PRO A 21 -22.96 -1.94 22.76
N ILE A 22 -22.18 -0.86 22.88
CA ILE A 22 -21.85 0.04 21.75
C ILE A 22 -21.05 -0.73 20.67
N PHE A 23 -20.11 -1.59 21.08
CA PHE A 23 -19.31 -2.37 20.14
C PHE A 23 -20.14 -3.43 19.45
N LEU A 24 -21.11 -4.01 20.15
CA LEU A 24 -22.07 -4.93 19.54
C LEU A 24 -22.93 -4.25 18.47
N GLY A 25 -23.41 -3.03 18.74
CA GLY A 25 -24.13 -2.22 17.75
C GLY A 25 -23.27 -1.87 16.53
N ARG A 26 -22.01 -1.46 16.75
CA ARG A 26 -21.03 -1.20 15.69
C ARG A 26 -20.75 -2.44 14.85
N LEU A 27 -20.53 -3.59 15.49
CA LEU A 27 -20.33 -4.87 14.81
C LEU A 27 -21.55 -5.24 13.96
N ALA A 28 -22.76 -5.06 14.48
CA ALA A 28 -23.99 -5.31 13.74
C ALA A 28 -24.11 -4.42 12.48
N GLN A 29 -23.69 -3.15 12.57
CA GLN A 29 -23.66 -2.24 11.43
C GLN A 29 -22.60 -2.66 10.38
N LEU A 30 -21.40 -3.05 10.83
CA LEU A 30 -20.34 -3.57 9.95
C LEU A 30 -20.75 -4.85 9.22
N LEU A 31 -21.49 -5.73 9.89
CA LEU A 31 -22.01 -6.98 9.34
C LEU A 31 -23.03 -6.76 8.21
N GLN A 32 -23.58 -5.55 8.04
CA GLN A 32 -24.43 -5.22 6.90
C GLN A 32 -23.67 -5.16 5.57
N SER A 33 -22.34 -5.09 5.62
CA SER A 33 -21.46 -5.17 4.43
C SER A 33 -20.84 -6.56 4.33
N PRO A 34 -21.29 -7.42 3.39
CA PRO A 34 -20.74 -8.77 3.23
C PRO A 34 -19.24 -8.75 2.90
N TRP A 35 -18.80 -7.73 2.17
CA TRP A 35 -17.39 -7.53 1.84
C TRP A 35 -16.57 -7.17 3.09
N LEU A 36 -16.99 -6.17 3.87
CA LEU A 36 -16.26 -5.75 5.07
C LEU A 36 -16.23 -6.86 6.13
N ALA A 37 -17.34 -7.58 6.29
CA ALA A 37 -17.40 -8.73 7.18
C ALA A 37 -16.43 -9.84 6.75
N ARG A 38 -16.27 -10.09 5.44
CA ARG A 38 -15.30 -11.04 4.91
C ARG A 38 -13.87 -10.56 5.15
N GLU A 39 -13.56 -9.29 4.89
CA GLU A 39 -12.21 -8.76 5.11
C GLU A 39 -11.81 -8.79 6.59
N LEU A 40 -12.73 -8.39 7.50
CA LEU A 40 -12.51 -8.50 8.95
C LEU A 40 -12.33 -9.95 9.41
N ALA A 41 -12.96 -10.92 8.74
CA ALA A 41 -12.75 -12.34 9.05
C ALA A 41 -11.36 -12.84 8.65
N HIS A 42 -10.73 -12.24 7.62
CA HIS A 42 -9.35 -12.52 7.23
C HIS A 42 -8.34 -11.84 8.15
N TYR A 43 -8.70 -10.65 8.67
CA TYR A 43 -7.84 -9.89 9.59
C TYR A 43 -8.52 -9.60 10.93
N PRO A 44 -8.87 -10.65 11.72
CA PRO A 44 -9.65 -10.49 12.94
C PRO A 44 -8.91 -9.70 14.02
N VAL A 45 -7.57 -9.61 13.97
CA VAL A 45 -6.77 -8.76 14.88
C VAL A 45 -7.13 -7.28 14.76
N LEU A 46 -7.57 -6.85 13.58
CA LEU A 46 -7.95 -5.45 13.29
C LEU A 46 -9.36 -5.11 13.77
N LEU A 47 -10.10 -6.09 14.31
CA LEU A 47 -11.46 -5.87 14.80
C LEU A 47 -11.47 -4.86 15.96
N ASP A 48 -10.51 -4.95 16.89
CA ASP A 48 -10.46 -4.02 18.02
C ASP A 48 -10.19 -2.59 17.54
N ASP A 49 -9.22 -2.40 16.64
CA ASP A 49 -8.94 -1.11 16.01
C ASP A 49 -10.14 -0.52 15.28
N VAL A 50 -10.92 -1.37 14.59
CA VAL A 50 -12.11 -0.93 13.86
C VAL A 50 -13.26 -0.57 14.82
N LEU A 51 -13.44 -1.34 15.89
CA LEU A 51 -14.50 -1.11 16.88
C LEU A 51 -14.19 0.07 17.81
N SER A 52 -12.92 0.25 18.19
CA SER A 52 -12.45 1.34 19.06
C SER A 52 -12.35 2.69 18.33
N GLN A 53 -12.27 2.68 16.99
CA GLN A 53 -12.24 3.87 16.13
C GLN A 53 -11.08 4.88 16.37
N PRO A 54 -9.84 4.51 16.76
CA PRO A 54 -8.72 5.44 16.68
C PRO A 54 -8.42 5.73 15.20
N ARG A 55 -8.99 6.82 14.68
CA ARG A 55 -8.57 7.40 13.41
C ARG A 55 -7.26 8.15 13.67
N ILE A 56 -6.15 7.58 13.23
CA ILE A 56 -4.92 8.36 13.07
C ILE A 56 -5.10 9.29 11.89
N GLY A 57 -4.66 10.54 12.04
CA GLY A 57 -4.74 11.51 10.96
C GLY A 57 -3.85 11.09 9.79
N VAL A 58 -4.19 11.48 8.55
CA VAL A 58 -3.34 11.23 7.37
C VAL A 58 -1.89 11.71 7.58
N GLY A 59 -1.73 12.82 8.32
CA GLY A 59 -0.42 13.36 8.67
C GLY A 59 0.42 12.47 9.61
N GLU A 60 -0.21 11.53 10.31
CA GLU A 60 0.42 10.59 11.24
C GLU A 60 0.73 9.25 10.58
N TRP A 61 0.20 8.97 9.38
CA TRP A 61 0.47 7.71 8.69
C TRP A 61 1.97 7.44 8.45
N PRO A 62 2.81 8.42 8.05
CA PRO A 62 4.23 8.16 7.87
C PRO A 62 4.94 7.71 9.16
N SER A 63 4.62 8.32 10.31
CA SER A 63 5.23 7.95 11.60
C SER A 63 4.69 6.62 12.11
N ALA A 64 3.38 6.37 11.96
CA ALA A 64 2.76 5.10 12.32
C ALA A 64 3.32 3.93 11.49
N LEU A 65 3.47 4.11 10.17
CA LEU A 65 4.10 3.13 9.29
C LEU A 65 5.56 2.90 9.66
N ALA A 66 6.32 3.98 9.91
CA ALA A 66 7.72 3.87 10.34
C ALA A 66 7.85 3.06 11.63
N ALA A 67 6.96 3.26 12.61
CA ALA A 67 6.95 2.50 13.86
C ALA A 67 6.72 1.00 13.63
N GLN A 68 5.79 0.62 12.74
CA GLN A 68 5.56 -0.80 12.39
C GLN A 68 6.78 -1.43 11.70
N LEU A 69 7.48 -0.66 10.87
CA LEU A 69 8.66 -1.11 10.14
C LEU A 69 9.91 -1.30 11.01
N LEU A 70 9.94 -0.79 12.25
CA LEU A 70 11.07 -0.99 13.17
C LEU A 70 11.30 -2.47 13.52
N SER A 71 10.26 -3.28 13.43
CA SER A 71 10.28 -4.71 13.74
C SER A 71 10.61 -5.61 12.54
N ALA A 72 10.90 -5.02 11.37
CA ALA A 72 11.11 -5.76 10.13
C ALA A 72 12.59 -5.77 9.73
N ASP A 73 13.20 -6.95 9.79
CA ASP A 73 14.64 -7.15 9.61
C ASP A 73 15.03 -7.25 8.13
N ASP A 74 14.15 -7.82 7.31
CA ASP A 74 14.38 -8.01 5.88
C ASP A 74 13.28 -7.43 4.98
N LEU A 75 13.45 -7.56 3.66
CA LEU A 75 12.48 -7.02 2.70
C LEU A 75 11.13 -7.74 2.76
N GLU A 76 11.10 -9.04 3.00
CA GLU A 76 9.85 -9.81 3.06
C GLU A 76 9.01 -9.34 4.26
N GLU A 77 9.64 -9.18 5.41
CA GLU A 77 9.00 -8.65 6.62
C GLU A 77 8.54 -7.20 6.45
N ARG A 78 9.33 -6.36 5.77
CA ARG A 78 8.94 -4.98 5.42
C ARG A 78 7.73 -4.97 4.49
N MET A 79 7.72 -5.84 3.49
CA MET A 79 6.61 -6.02 2.55
C MET A 79 5.33 -6.47 3.28
N ASP A 80 5.45 -7.40 4.23
CA ASP A 80 4.33 -7.84 5.08
C ASP A 80 3.84 -6.73 6.01
N ALA A 81 4.75 -6.00 6.66
CA ALA A 81 4.41 -4.86 7.51
C ALA A 81 3.66 -3.77 6.74
N LEU A 82 4.10 -3.43 5.53
CA LEU A 82 3.41 -2.44 4.70
C LEU A 82 2.00 -2.88 4.30
N ARG A 83 1.81 -4.17 3.99
CA ARG A 83 0.49 -4.74 3.69
C ARG A 83 -0.42 -4.71 4.90
N ARG A 84 0.09 -5.09 6.08
CA ARG A 84 -0.66 -5.02 7.35
C ARG A 84 -1.08 -3.58 7.65
N PHE A 85 -0.17 -2.62 7.51
CA PHE A 85 -0.47 -1.20 7.68
C PHE A 85 -1.57 -0.74 6.72
N LYS A 86 -1.41 -1.01 5.42
CA LYS A 86 -2.40 -0.66 4.39
C LYS A 86 -3.76 -1.29 4.70
N ASN A 87 -3.81 -2.57 5.05
CA ASN A 87 -5.06 -3.27 5.33
C ASN A 87 -5.74 -2.73 6.59
N ALA A 88 -4.98 -2.37 7.63
CA ALA A 88 -5.50 -1.72 8.83
C ALA A 88 -6.16 -0.38 8.52
N GLU A 89 -5.44 0.54 7.86
CA GLU A 89 -5.98 1.85 7.53
C GLU A 89 -7.18 1.75 6.57
N PHE A 90 -7.09 0.86 5.60
CA PHE A 90 -8.16 0.63 4.64
C PHE A 90 -9.44 0.08 5.30
N LEU A 91 -9.32 -0.82 6.27
CA LEU A 91 -10.46 -1.31 7.07
C LEU A 91 -11.02 -0.24 8.00
N ARG A 92 -10.18 0.61 8.60
CA ARG A 92 -10.65 1.76 9.41
C ARG A 92 -11.42 2.76 8.57
N LEU A 93 -10.93 3.08 7.37
CA LEU A 93 -11.62 3.96 6.41
C LEU A 93 -12.95 3.36 5.94
N ALA A 94 -12.98 2.06 5.66
CA ALA A 94 -14.21 1.34 5.37
C ALA A 94 -15.17 1.40 6.56
N ALA A 95 -14.75 1.03 7.76
CA ALA A 95 -15.62 1.09 8.93
C ALA A 95 -16.21 2.50 9.14
N ALA A 96 -15.41 3.55 9.02
CA ALA A 96 -15.89 4.93 9.12
C ALA A 96 -16.92 5.29 8.05
N TYR A 97 -16.72 4.88 6.80
CA TYR A 97 -17.67 5.14 5.71
C TYR A 97 -19.00 4.39 5.92
N TRP A 98 -18.97 3.11 6.27
CA TRP A 98 -20.19 2.30 6.48
C TRP A 98 -20.95 2.67 7.76
N MET A 99 -20.25 3.23 8.74
CA MET A 99 -20.88 3.83 9.93
C MET A 99 -21.35 5.28 9.69
N GLU A 100 -21.31 5.76 8.45
CA GLU A 100 -21.74 7.12 8.05
C GLU A 100 -20.96 8.25 8.74
N GLN A 101 -19.73 7.96 9.19
CA GLN A 101 -18.83 8.91 9.83
C GLN A 101 -17.87 9.61 8.85
N LEU A 102 -17.94 9.22 7.57
CA LEU A 102 -17.09 9.70 6.50
C LEU A 102 -17.90 9.69 5.20
N GLY A 103 -17.96 10.82 4.50
CA GLY A 103 -18.61 10.90 3.19
C GLY A 103 -17.71 10.38 2.07
N THR A 104 -18.30 10.07 0.90
CA THR A 104 -17.54 9.64 -0.29
C THR A 104 -16.48 10.66 -0.70
N ALA A 105 -16.81 11.96 -0.67
CA ALA A 105 -15.92 13.05 -1.06
C ALA A 105 -14.66 13.15 -0.16
N GLU A 106 -14.75 12.69 1.09
CA GLU A 106 -13.63 12.63 2.01
C GLU A 106 -12.86 11.30 1.89
N LEU A 107 -13.59 10.19 1.72
CA LEU A 107 -13.01 8.85 1.60
C LEU A 107 -12.06 8.70 0.40
N LEU A 108 -12.45 9.21 -0.76
CA LEU A 108 -11.69 9.01 -2.00
C LEU A 108 -10.27 9.62 -1.95
N PRO A 109 -10.06 10.88 -1.48
CA PRO A 109 -8.73 11.41 -1.23
C PRO A 109 -7.93 10.62 -0.18
N LEU A 110 -8.59 10.09 0.86
CA LEU A 110 -7.92 9.31 1.90
C LEU A 110 -7.37 7.99 1.34
N LEU A 111 -8.18 7.25 0.58
CA LEU A 111 -7.73 6.04 -0.09
C LEU A 111 -6.60 6.31 -1.10
N SER A 112 -6.66 7.47 -1.77
CA SER A 112 -5.62 7.90 -2.71
C SER A 112 -4.32 8.25 -1.99
N GLY A 113 -4.40 8.96 -0.86
CA GLY A 113 -3.24 9.26 -0.01
C GLY A 113 -2.59 8.01 0.58
N LEU A 114 -3.39 7.01 0.97
CA LEU A 114 -2.88 5.72 1.46
C LEU A 114 -2.12 4.98 0.36
N ALA A 115 -2.67 4.95 -0.86
CA ALA A 115 -2.00 4.38 -2.02
C ALA A 115 -0.69 5.11 -2.35
N GLU A 116 -0.68 6.44 -2.30
CA GLU A 116 0.52 7.26 -2.52
C GLU A 116 1.60 6.99 -1.48
N LEU A 117 1.25 6.91 -0.18
CA LEU A 117 2.19 6.58 0.88
C LEU A 117 2.83 5.21 0.65
N CYS A 118 2.01 4.21 0.31
CA CYS A 118 2.47 2.86 0.01
C CYS A 118 3.41 2.83 -1.19
N LEU A 119 3.03 3.51 -2.28
CA LEU A 119 3.82 3.61 -3.51
C LEU A 119 5.17 4.29 -3.27
N ARG A 120 5.20 5.42 -2.56
CA ARG A 120 6.44 6.13 -2.20
C ARG A 120 7.35 5.28 -1.33
N THR A 121 6.78 4.56 -0.37
CA THR A 121 7.53 3.66 0.52
C THR A 121 8.17 2.51 -0.27
N ALA A 122 7.40 1.87 -1.15
CA ALA A 122 7.88 0.79 -2.01
C ALA A 122 8.95 1.26 -3.00
N LEU A 123 8.76 2.44 -3.61
CA LEU A 123 9.74 3.04 -4.53
C LEU A 123 11.07 3.28 -3.82
N ARG A 124 11.05 3.89 -2.62
CA ARG A 124 12.27 4.13 -1.84
C ARG A 124 13.03 2.84 -1.56
N TRP A 125 12.35 1.76 -1.19
CA TRP A 125 13.02 0.47 -0.96
C TRP A 125 13.64 -0.11 -2.22
N ALA A 126 12.96 0.02 -3.36
CA ALA A 126 13.50 -0.41 -4.65
C ALA A 126 14.73 0.43 -5.05
N GLU A 127 14.67 1.74 -4.86
CA GLU A 127 15.78 2.67 -5.11
C GLU A 127 16.97 2.36 -4.21
N ASP A 128 16.77 2.20 -2.89
CA ASP A 128 17.82 1.88 -1.93
C ASP A 128 18.57 0.59 -2.30
N GLU A 129 17.85 -0.42 -2.78
CA GLU A 129 18.46 -1.67 -3.26
C GLU A 129 19.26 -1.47 -4.55
N MET A 130 18.70 -0.73 -5.51
CA MET A 130 19.35 -0.44 -6.78
C MET A 130 20.62 0.39 -6.59
N LEU A 131 20.56 1.44 -5.78
CA LEU A 131 21.70 2.30 -5.44
C LEU A 131 22.81 1.50 -4.74
N ARG A 132 22.46 0.67 -3.77
CA ARG A 132 23.44 -0.14 -3.04
C ARG A 132 24.19 -1.14 -3.92
N ARG A 133 23.52 -1.71 -4.94
CA ARG A 133 24.12 -2.73 -5.82
C ARG A 133 24.80 -2.15 -7.06
N HIS A 134 24.16 -1.17 -7.68
CA HIS A 134 24.50 -0.70 -9.01
C HIS A 134 25.01 0.75 -9.02
N GLY A 135 24.88 1.47 -7.89
CA GLY A 135 25.26 2.88 -7.79
C GLY A 135 24.21 3.80 -8.40
N GLN A 136 24.61 5.05 -8.58
CA GLN A 136 23.76 6.17 -8.97
C GLN A 136 23.89 6.47 -10.47
N PRO A 137 22.82 6.30 -11.27
CA PRO A 137 22.75 6.87 -12.62
C PRO A 137 22.88 8.39 -12.56
N ARG A 138 23.59 8.98 -13.54
CA ARG A 138 23.80 10.43 -13.62
C ARG A 138 23.28 11.00 -14.93
N LYS A 139 22.87 12.25 -14.88
CA LYS A 139 22.55 13.09 -16.04
C LYS A 139 23.82 13.48 -16.79
N ALA A 140 23.67 14.09 -17.95
CA ALA A 140 24.81 14.61 -18.73
C ALA A 140 25.65 15.67 -17.99
N ASP A 141 25.05 16.40 -17.05
CA ASP A 141 25.73 17.38 -16.21
C ASP A 141 26.38 16.79 -14.94
N GLY A 142 26.32 15.46 -14.78
CA GLY A 142 26.87 14.73 -13.63
C GLY A 142 25.98 14.70 -12.38
N GLN A 143 24.84 15.39 -12.36
CA GLN A 143 23.89 15.30 -11.25
C GLN A 143 23.21 13.93 -11.20
N PRO A 144 22.74 13.48 -10.02
CA PRO A 144 21.91 12.27 -9.92
C PRO A 144 20.71 12.35 -10.87
N ALA A 145 20.54 11.32 -11.70
CA ALA A 145 19.33 11.17 -12.49
C ALA A 145 18.16 10.76 -11.58
N GLN A 146 16.96 11.15 -11.98
CA GLN A 146 15.72 10.98 -11.25
C GLN A 146 14.81 9.99 -11.96
N PHE A 147 14.01 9.28 -11.16
CA PHE A 147 12.94 8.41 -11.62
C PHE A 147 11.60 9.03 -11.24
N GLY A 148 10.72 9.20 -12.22
CA GLY A 148 9.37 9.71 -12.05
C GLY A 148 8.34 8.60 -12.17
N VAL A 149 7.39 8.56 -11.24
CA VAL A 149 6.20 7.71 -11.32
C VAL A 149 4.98 8.61 -11.51
N ILE A 150 4.32 8.44 -12.66
CA ILE A 150 3.06 9.12 -12.97
C ILE A 150 1.92 8.15 -12.70
N ALA A 151 1.03 8.53 -11.79
CA ALA A 151 -0.23 7.83 -11.58
C ALA A 151 -1.28 8.31 -12.58
N LEU A 152 -1.90 7.37 -13.29
CA LEU A 152 -3.02 7.59 -14.18
C LEU A 152 -4.32 7.11 -13.50
N GLY A 153 -5.43 7.16 -14.25
CA GLY A 153 -6.71 6.60 -13.82
C GLY A 153 -7.19 7.17 -12.48
N LYS A 154 -7.68 6.29 -11.62
CA LYS A 154 -8.28 6.67 -10.33
C LYS A 154 -7.28 7.27 -9.35
N LEU A 155 -6.05 6.77 -9.30
CA LEU A 155 -5.03 7.35 -8.44
C LEU A 155 -4.64 8.74 -8.94
N GLY A 156 -4.45 8.91 -10.26
CA GLY A 156 -4.16 10.22 -10.87
C GLY A 156 -5.27 11.25 -10.63
N GLY A 157 -6.53 10.81 -10.63
CA GLY A 157 -7.70 11.64 -10.30
C GLY A 157 -7.97 11.85 -8.81
N LYS A 158 -7.21 11.19 -7.91
CA LYS A 158 -7.47 11.15 -6.45
C LYS A 158 -8.84 10.56 -6.07
N GLU A 159 -9.29 9.59 -6.84
CA GLU A 159 -10.59 8.92 -6.72
C GLU A 159 -10.43 7.41 -6.49
N MET A 160 -9.41 7.01 -5.72
CA MET A 160 -9.20 5.60 -5.37
C MET A 160 -10.39 5.06 -4.57
N GLY A 161 -10.90 3.90 -4.98
CA GLY A 161 -11.85 3.09 -4.24
C GLY A 161 -11.19 1.83 -3.70
N PHE A 162 -11.96 1.02 -2.97
CA PHE A 162 -11.43 -0.18 -2.31
C PHE A 162 -10.89 -1.24 -3.29
N ALA A 163 -11.50 -1.39 -4.46
CA ALA A 163 -11.08 -2.36 -5.48
C ALA A 163 -10.29 -1.74 -6.64
N SER A 164 -9.68 -0.56 -6.44
CA SER A 164 -8.93 0.13 -7.49
C SER A 164 -7.54 -0.46 -7.70
N ASP A 165 -7.17 -0.63 -8.96
CA ASP A 165 -5.81 -0.95 -9.39
C ASP A 165 -4.93 0.32 -9.43
N LEU A 166 -3.62 0.12 -9.51
CA LEU A 166 -2.66 1.19 -9.75
C LEU A 166 -2.26 1.24 -11.22
N ASP A 167 -2.69 2.30 -11.90
CA ASP A 167 -2.28 2.64 -13.25
C ASP A 167 -1.02 3.52 -13.20
N LEU A 168 0.15 2.96 -13.50
CA LEU A 168 1.43 3.67 -13.36
C LEU A 168 2.20 3.75 -14.68
N VAL A 169 2.80 4.91 -14.94
CA VAL A 169 3.78 5.13 -16.00
C VAL A 169 5.09 5.63 -15.39
N TYR A 170 6.21 5.14 -15.91
CA TYR A 170 7.54 5.46 -15.41
C TYR A 170 8.30 6.31 -16.42
N LEU A 171 9.11 7.23 -15.91
CA LEU A 171 10.03 8.04 -16.71
C LEU A 171 11.34 8.24 -15.94
N TYR A 172 12.40 8.54 -16.66
CA TYR A 172 13.69 8.91 -16.06
C TYR A 172 14.39 9.95 -16.94
N ASP A 173 15.29 10.72 -16.35
CA ASP A 173 15.97 11.85 -17.01
C ASP A 173 17.48 11.61 -17.19
N ALA A 174 17.85 10.41 -17.62
CA ALA A 174 19.24 10.00 -17.82
C ALA A 174 19.58 9.78 -19.30
N PRO A 175 20.83 10.05 -19.73
CA PRO A 175 21.29 9.75 -21.08
C PRO A 175 21.28 8.23 -21.32
N LEU A 176 20.93 7.82 -22.54
CA LEU A 176 20.76 6.41 -22.92
C LEU A 176 22.08 5.63 -22.96
N ASP A 177 23.18 6.32 -23.22
CA ASP A 177 24.55 5.80 -23.30
C ASP A 177 25.31 5.91 -21.97
N GLY A 178 24.66 6.43 -20.91
CA GLY A 178 25.24 6.50 -19.58
C GLY A 178 25.18 5.18 -18.80
N GLU A 179 26.00 5.09 -17.76
CA GLU A 179 26.09 3.95 -16.85
C GLU A 179 26.08 4.43 -15.39
N SER A 180 25.59 3.57 -14.50
CA SER A 180 25.62 3.79 -13.04
C SER A 180 27.00 3.52 -12.45
N ASP A 181 27.32 4.14 -11.31
CA ASP A 181 28.69 4.25 -10.76
C ASP A 181 29.02 3.27 -9.60
N GLY A 182 28.25 2.19 -9.44
CA GLY A 182 28.38 1.28 -8.29
C GLY A 182 29.17 0.00 -8.54
N PRO A 183 29.18 -0.93 -7.56
CA PRO A 183 29.98 -2.16 -7.62
C PRO A 183 29.64 -3.08 -8.79
N GLN A 184 28.39 -3.06 -9.23
CA GLN A 184 27.90 -3.80 -10.39
C GLN A 184 27.21 -2.81 -11.33
N PRO A 185 27.95 -2.03 -12.13
CA PRO A 185 27.37 -0.98 -12.92
C PRO A 185 26.39 -1.55 -13.97
N LEU A 186 25.39 -0.73 -14.32
CA LEU A 186 24.39 -1.03 -15.33
C LEU A 186 24.19 0.17 -16.25
N PRO A 187 23.98 -0.08 -17.56
CA PRO A 187 23.50 0.95 -18.47
C PRO A 187 22.21 1.58 -17.95
N ASN A 188 22.08 2.89 -18.08
CA ASN A 188 20.97 3.66 -17.54
C ASN A 188 19.59 3.06 -17.90
N PRO A 189 19.28 2.70 -19.16
CA PRO A 189 17.99 2.08 -19.49
C PRO A 189 17.72 0.78 -18.73
N ALA A 190 18.76 -0.06 -18.56
CA ALA A 190 18.65 -1.31 -17.82
C ALA A 190 18.50 -1.08 -16.31
N TRP A 191 19.16 -0.06 -15.76
CA TRP A 191 19.02 0.32 -14.35
C TRP A 191 17.58 0.74 -14.04
N PHE A 192 17.01 1.67 -14.83
CA PHE A 192 15.64 2.15 -14.58
C PHE A 192 14.57 1.10 -14.89
N ALA A 193 14.76 0.25 -15.91
CA ALA A 193 13.87 -0.88 -16.16
C ALA A 193 13.85 -1.86 -14.97
N ARG A 194 15.02 -2.18 -14.40
CA ARG A 194 15.11 -3.02 -13.19
C ARG A 194 14.49 -2.35 -11.97
N LEU A 195 14.67 -1.04 -11.79
CA LEU A 195 13.98 -0.30 -10.73
C LEU A 195 12.46 -0.44 -10.85
N GLY A 196 11.91 -0.21 -12.04
CA GLY A 196 10.48 -0.38 -12.31
C GLY A 196 9.99 -1.80 -12.02
N GLN A 197 10.71 -2.82 -12.49
CA GLN A 197 10.41 -4.23 -12.19
C GLN A 197 10.44 -4.53 -10.69
N ARG A 198 11.39 -3.95 -9.96
CA ARG A 198 11.50 -4.13 -8.51
C ARG A 198 10.34 -3.49 -7.76
N LEU A 199 9.94 -2.28 -8.18
CA LEU A 199 8.74 -1.63 -7.66
C LEU A 199 7.48 -2.48 -7.90
N ILE A 200 7.29 -2.98 -9.12
CA ILE A 200 6.17 -3.87 -9.47
C ILE A 200 6.16 -5.11 -8.57
N HIS A 201 7.33 -5.70 -8.34
CA HIS A 201 7.46 -6.86 -7.45
C HIS A 201 7.03 -6.52 -6.01
N ILE A 202 7.52 -5.42 -5.44
CA ILE A 202 7.19 -5.05 -4.05
C ILE A 202 5.68 -4.81 -3.88
N LEU A 203 5.06 -4.15 -4.87
CA LEU A 203 3.63 -3.83 -4.86
C LEU A 203 2.75 -5.06 -5.11
N GLY A 204 3.08 -5.88 -6.11
CA GLY A 204 2.21 -6.93 -6.64
C GLY A 204 2.44 -8.34 -6.06
N THR A 205 3.58 -8.62 -5.43
CA THR A 205 3.86 -9.98 -4.91
C THR A 205 2.87 -10.38 -3.84
N LEU A 206 2.37 -11.60 -3.92
CA LEU A 206 1.50 -12.17 -2.89
C LEU A 206 2.35 -12.67 -1.72
N THR A 207 2.15 -12.09 -0.54
CA THR A 207 2.78 -12.53 0.70
C THR A 207 1.74 -13.15 1.63
N ARG A 208 2.13 -13.50 2.88
CA ARG A 208 1.18 -13.98 3.90
C ARG A 208 0.11 -12.94 4.24
N ALA A 209 0.40 -11.66 4.03
CA ALA A 209 -0.53 -10.54 4.21
C ALA A 209 -1.26 -10.12 2.92
N GLY A 210 -1.18 -10.92 1.85
CA GLY A 210 -1.82 -10.65 0.56
C GLY A 210 -0.94 -9.84 -0.41
N ALA A 211 -1.56 -9.22 -1.42
CA ALA A 211 -0.88 -8.26 -2.30
C ALA A 211 -1.14 -6.83 -1.80
N LEU A 212 -0.22 -5.89 -2.05
CA LEU A 212 -0.41 -4.51 -1.60
C LEU A 212 -1.44 -3.79 -2.48
N TYR A 213 -1.20 -3.82 -3.80
CA TYR A 213 -2.12 -3.38 -4.84
C TYR A 213 -1.94 -4.25 -6.09
N GLN A 214 -3.00 -4.40 -6.88
CA GLN A 214 -2.86 -4.85 -8.26
C GLN A 214 -2.34 -3.69 -9.11
N ILE A 215 -1.46 -4.00 -10.06
CA ILE A 215 -0.86 -3.00 -10.94
C ILE A 215 -1.34 -3.26 -12.36
N ASP A 216 -1.94 -2.25 -12.97
CA ASP A 216 -2.25 -2.28 -14.38
C ASP A 216 -1.20 -1.49 -15.16
N MET A 217 -0.42 -2.20 -15.97
CA MET A 217 0.63 -1.61 -16.80
C MET A 217 0.24 -1.47 -18.27
N ARG A 218 -1.04 -1.66 -18.62
CA ARG A 218 -1.51 -1.63 -20.01
C ARG A 218 -1.49 -0.22 -20.63
N LEU A 219 -1.44 0.81 -19.81
CA LEU A 219 -1.52 2.22 -20.24
C LEU A 219 -0.17 2.87 -20.60
N ARG A 220 0.96 2.15 -20.52
CA ARG A 220 2.27 2.70 -20.91
C ARG A 220 2.40 2.86 -22.44
N PRO A 221 3.26 3.78 -22.95
CA PRO A 221 3.54 3.88 -24.38
C PRO A 221 3.94 2.51 -24.95
N SER A 222 3.29 2.09 -26.04
CA SER A 222 3.40 0.73 -26.65
C SER A 222 2.82 -0.44 -25.83
N GLY A 223 2.03 -0.19 -24.78
CA GLY A 223 1.27 -1.22 -24.05
C GLY A 223 2.16 -2.28 -23.40
N GLN A 224 1.74 -3.56 -23.43
CA GLN A 224 2.53 -4.68 -22.88
C GLN A 224 3.88 -4.89 -23.60
N SER A 225 4.02 -4.37 -24.83
CA SER A 225 5.22 -4.50 -25.65
C SER A 225 6.18 -3.31 -25.49
N GLY A 226 5.83 -2.30 -24.70
CA GLY A 226 6.72 -1.21 -24.35
C GLY A 226 7.82 -1.65 -23.38
N PRO A 227 9.01 -1.03 -23.47
CA PRO A 227 10.15 -1.32 -22.59
C PRO A 227 9.83 -1.09 -21.10
#